data_AF-A0A220VF35-F1
#
_entry.id   AF-A0A220VF35-F1
#
_cell.length_a   1.000
_cell.length_b   1.000
_cell.length_c   1.000
_cell.angle_alpha   90.00
_cell.angle_beta   90.00
_cell.angle_gamma   90.00
#
_symmetry.space_group_name_H-M   'P 1'
#
loop_
_entity.id
_entity.type
_entity.pdbx_description
1 polymer ?
#
loop_
_entity_poly.entity_id
_entity_poly.type
_entity_poly.pdbx_seq_one_letter_code
_entity_poly.pdbx_strand_id
1 'polypeptide(L)'
;MIKQASSFGRNGVQDYVFTRATAVIIVLYVLWIVGFMLFKSDGSFIQWKSFFESNFNKVFTIITLISILIHAWIGLWQVFTDYVKNTLLRAILQFFVVTILLIYVIYGFFILWGA
;
A
#
# COMPACT_ATOMS: atom_id res chain seq x y z
N MET A 1 -7.38 27.28 -11.45
CA MET A 1 -6.64 26.09 -10.98
C MET A 1 -5.55 25.76 -12.00
N ILE A 2 -4.29 25.72 -11.58
CA ILE A 2 -3.17 25.38 -12.47
C ILE A 2 -3.23 23.87 -12.73
N LYS A 3 -3.35 23.45 -13.99
CA LYS A 3 -3.25 22.04 -14.39
C LYS A 3 -1.80 21.60 -14.21
N GLN A 4 -1.49 20.81 -13.19
CA GLN A 4 -0.21 20.13 -13.10
C GLN A 4 -0.16 19.03 -14.17
N ALA A 5 0.75 19.17 -15.14
CA ALA A 5 0.88 18.28 -16.29
C ALA A 5 1.26 16.83 -15.92
N SER A 6 1.76 16.59 -14.71
CA SER A 6 2.15 15.26 -14.22
C SER A 6 1.11 14.57 -13.34
N SER A 7 -0.04 15.21 -13.04
CA SER A 7 -1.11 14.59 -12.26
C SER A 7 -2.44 14.68 -13.00
N PHE A 8 -2.74 13.67 -13.81
CA PHE A 8 -4.06 13.54 -14.41
C PHE A 8 -5.11 13.42 -13.28
N GLY A 9 -5.97 14.44 -13.13
CA GLY A 9 -7.15 14.40 -12.27
C GLY A 9 -6.98 14.66 -10.76
N ARG A 10 -5.78 14.91 -10.23
CA ARG A 10 -5.61 15.15 -8.77
C ARG A 10 -6.25 16.47 -8.34
N ASN A 11 -7.11 16.36 -7.34
CA ASN A 11 -7.55 17.49 -6.52
C ASN A 11 -7.21 17.19 -5.05
N GLY A 12 -6.89 18.23 -4.27
CA GLY A 12 -6.45 18.05 -2.88
C GLY A 12 -7.47 17.33 -1.98
N VAL A 13 -8.77 17.47 -2.27
CA VAL A 13 -9.85 16.79 -1.54
C VAL A 13 -9.81 15.29 -1.78
N GLN A 14 -9.60 14.86 -3.02
CA GLN A 14 -9.50 13.46 -3.42
C GLN A 14 -8.27 12.80 -2.79
N ASP A 15 -7.12 13.47 -2.81
CA ASP A 15 -5.91 12.99 -2.14
C ASP A 15 -6.12 12.84 -0.63
N TYR A 16 -6.80 13.81 0.00
CA TYR A 16 -7.15 13.76 1.42
C TYR A 16 -8.08 12.57 1.73
N VAL A 17 -9.15 12.39 0.97
CA VAL A 17 -10.10 11.28 1.18
C VAL A 17 -9.41 9.94 0.99
N PHE A 18 -8.65 9.75 -0.08
CA PHE A 18 -7.97 8.48 -0.34
C PHE A 18 -6.92 8.16 0.72
N THR A 19 -6.11 9.13 1.16
CA THR A 19 -5.12 8.88 2.20
C THR A 19 -5.76 8.45 3.52
N ARG A 20 -6.94 8.98 3.88
CA ARG A 20 -7.65 8.56 5.11
C ARG A 20 -8.36 7.22 4.96
N ALA A 21 -9.04 6.99 3.85
CA ALA A 21 -9.69 5.71 3.59
C ALA A 21 -8.67 4.55 3.61
N THR A 22 -7.55 4.73 2.92
CA THR A 22 -6.47 3.73 2.88
C THR A 22 -5.79 3.55 4.24
N ALA A 23 -5.60 4.62 5.02
CA ALA A 23 -5.05 4.53 6.37
C ALA A 23 -5.92 3.65 7.28
N VAL A 24 -7.24 3.80 7.23
CA VAL A 24 -8.17 2.96 8.02
C VAL A 24 -8.01 1.49 7.66
N ILE A 25 -7.98 1.17 6.36
CA ILE A 25 -7.79 -0.22 5.89
C ILE A 25 -6.46 -0.79 6.39
N ILE A 26 -5.38 -0.03 6.26
CA ILE A 26 -4.03 -0.45 6.70
C ILE A 26 -4.01 -0.70 8.21
N VAL A 27 -4.59 0.20 9.02
CA VAL A 27 -4.66 0.02 10.48
C VAL A 27 -5.46 -1.22 10.85
N LEU A 28 -6.62 -1.44 10.21
CA LEU A 28 -7.42 -2.65 10.45
C LEU A 28 -6.65 -3.92 10.12
N TYR A 29 -5.89 -3.92 9.02
CA TYR A 29 -5.05 -5.06 8.65
C TYR A 29 -3.91 -5.30 9.63
N VAL A 30 -3.25 -4.24 10.10
CA VAL A 30 -2.21 -4.35 11.13
C VAL A 30 -2.79 -4.95 12.41
N LEU A 31 -3.94 -4.44 12.87
CA LEU A 31 -4.62 -4.97 14.06
C LEU A 31 -5.03 -6.44 13.87
N TRP A 32 -5.46 -6.83 12.67
CA TRP A 32 -5.81 -8.21 12.34
C TRP A 32 -4.62 -9.15 12.43
N ILE A 33 -3.48 -8.80 11.82
CA ILE A 33 -2.25 -9.60 11.88
C ILE A 33 -1.70 -9.65 13.31
N VAL A 34 -1.63 -8.52 14.00
CA VAL A 34 -1.17 -8.45 15.40
C VAL A 34 -2.08 -9.27 16.31
N GLY A 35 -3.40 -9.18 16.14
CA GLY A 35 -4.36 -9.98 16.89
C GLY A 35 -4.17 -11.48 16.68
N PHE A 36 -3.94 -11.90 15.43
CA PHE A 36 -3.59 -13.29 15.15
C PHE A 36 -2.30 -13.72 15.87
N MET A 37 -1.25 -12.91 15.81
CA MET A 37 0.03 -13.21 16.46
C MET A 37 -0.06 -13.29 17.98
N LEU A 38 -0.86 -12.43 18.61
CA LEU A 38 -0.94 -12.34 20.07
C LEU A 38 -1.91 -13.36 20.69
N PHE A 39 -2.99 -13.72 20.00
CA PHE A 39 -4.09 -14.47 20.62
C PHE A 39 -4.35 -15.86 20.01
N LYS A 40 -3.86 -16.12 18.79
CA LYS A 40 -4.15 -17.37 18.06
C LYS A 40 -2.91 -18.18 17.75
N SER A 41 -1.83 -17.52 17.34
CA SER A 41 -0.62 -18.15 16.86
C SER A 41 0.19 -18.77 18.00
N ASP A 42 0.64 -20.01 17.80
CA ASP A 42 1.70 -20.65 18.59
C ASP A 42 3.10 -20.43 17.98
N GLY A 43 3.20 -19.60 16.93
CA GLY A 43 4.43 -19.37 16.17
C GLY A 43 4.80 -20.47 15.19
N SER A 44 3.99 -21.53 15.06
CA SER A 44 4.27 -22.63 14.14
C SER A 44 4.01 -22.25 12.69
N PHE A 45 4.81 -22.84 11.79
CA PHE A 45 4.62 -22.70 10.34
C PHE A 45 3.25 -23.20 9.88
N ILE A 46 2.72 -24.26 10.50
CA ILE A 46 1.44 -24.88 10.12
C ILE A 46 0.28 -23.90 10.37
N GLN A 47 0.24 -23.26 11.54
CA GLN A 47 -0.80 -22.26 11.83
C GLN A 47 -0.65 -21.02 10.94
N TRP A 48 0.58 -20.55 10.71
CA TRP A 48 0.84 -19.44 9.81
C TRP A 48 0.34 -19.70 8.39
N LYS A 49 0.67 -20.88 7.85
CA LYS A 49 0.24 -21.30 6.52
C LYS A 49 -1.28 -21.39 6.44
N SER A 50 -1.91 -22.07 7.41
CA SER A 50 -3.38 -22.23 7.46
C SER A 50 -4.10 -20.87 7.56
N PHE A 51 -3.54 -19.92 8.30
CA PHE A 51 -4.07 -18.56 8.36
C PHE A 51 -4.07 -17.90 6.97
N PHE A 52 -2.96 -17.89 6.24
CA PHE A 52 -2.89 -17.27 4.91
C PHE A 52 -3.53 -18.09 3.78
N GLU A 53 -3.82 -19.37 3.97
CA GLU A 53 -4.59 -20.19 3.01
C GLU A 53 -6.07 -19.77 2.91
N SER A 54 -6.61 -19.12 3.95
CA SER A 54 -7.98 -18.60 3.95
C SER A 54 -8.21 -17.53 2.87
N ASN A 55 -9.25 -17.68 2.06
CA ASN A 55 -9.66 -16.69 1.06
C ASN A 55 -9.89 -15.29 1.65
N PHE A 56 -10.42 -15.21 2.88
CA PHE A 56 -10.60 -13.93 3.57
C PHE A 56 -9.26 -13.22 3.76
N ASN A 57 -8.24 -13.93 4.25
CA ASN A 57 -6.92 -13.35 4.49
C ASN A 57 -6.19 -13.00 3.20
N LYS A 58 -6.31 -13.82 2.16
CA LYS A 58 -5.75 -13.51 0.84
C LYS A 58 -6.35 -12.22 0.27
N VAL A 59 -7.69 -12.10 0.27
CA VAL A 59 -8.39 -10.91 -0.22
C VAL A 59 -8.06 -9.68 0.63
N PHE A 60 -8.09 -9.80 1.95
CA PHE A 60 -7.79 -8.66 2.84
C PHE A 60 -6.34 -8.17 2.68
N THR A 61 -5.40 -9.09 2.48
CA THR A 61 -3.99 -8.74 2.20
C THR A 61 -3.86 -7.97 0.88
N ILE A 62 -4.53 -8.40 -0.19
CA ILE A 62 -4.49 -7.69 -1.48
C ILE A 62 -5.13 -6.31 -1.40
N ILE A 63 -6.29 -6.19 -0.75
CA ILE A 63 -6.93 -4.89 -0.50
C ILE A 63 -5.99 -3.97 0.27
N THR A 64 -5.24 -4.51 1.23
CA THR A 64 -4.26 -3.74 2.01
C THR A 64 -3.06 -3.33 1.16
N LEU A 65 -2.52 -4.21 0.31
CA LEU A 65 -1.42 -3.87 -0.60
C LEU A 65 -1.81 -2.78 -1.60
N ILE A 66 -3.02 -2.83 -2.14
CA ILE A 66 -3.56 -1.74 -2.99
C ILE A 66 -3.71 -0.45 -2.18
N SER A 67 -4.16 -0.55 -0.92
CA SER A 67 -4.27 0.60 -0.03
C SER A 67 -2.89 1.22 0.26
N ILE A 68 -1.85 0.40 0.47
CA ILE A 68 -0.46 0.85 0.63
C ILE A 68 0.04 1.52 -0.66
N LEU A 69 -0.25 0.96 -1.83
CA LEU A 69 0.12 1.57 -3.11
C LEU A 69 -0.44 2.99 -3.23
N ILE A 70 -1.72 3.18 -2.94
CA ILE A 70 -2.35 4.51 -3.01
C ILE A 70 -1.80 5.43 -1.92
N HIS A 71 -1.73 4.95 -0.67
CA HIS A 71 -1.31 5.73 0.49
C HIS A 71 0.13 6.21 0.34
N ALA A 72 1.04 5.31 0.00
CA ALA A 72 2.46 5.60 -0.16
C ALA A 72 2.74 6.43 -1.41
N TRP A 73 2.03 6.21 -2.52
CA TRP A 73 2.16 7.08 -3.69
C TRP A 73 1.80 8.51 -3.34
N ILE A 74 0.61 8.75 -2.77
CA ILE A 74 0.18 10.12 -2.42
C ILE A 74 1.16 10.75 -1.43
N GLY A 75 1.51 10.03 -0.35
CA GLY A 75 2.41 10.53 0.69
C GLY A 75 3.81 10.86 0.17
N LEU A 76 4.44 9.96 -0.58
CA LEU A 76 5.77 10.19 -1.13
C LEU A 76 5.77 11.26 -2.23
N TRP A 77 4.68 11.40 -2.98
CA TRP A 77 4.52 12.52 -3.90
C TRP A 77 4.57 13.86 -3.15
N GLN A 78 3.84 13.99 -2.03
CA GLN A 78 3.84 15.20 -1.20
C GLN A 78 5.24 15.51 -0.65
N VAL A 79 5.91 14.50 -0.07
CA VAL A 79 7.29 14.63 0.43
C VAL A 79 8.22 15.08 -0.69
N PHE A 80 8.15 14.47 -1.87
CA PHE A 80 9.06 14.83 -2.96
C PHE A 80 8.78 16.23 -3.53
N THR A 81 7.53 16.67 -3.62
CA THR A 81 7.22 18.04 -4.04
C THR A 81 7.68 19.08 -3.03
N ASP A 82 7.66 18.74 -1.75
CA ASP A 82 8.07 19.65 -0.69
C ASP A 82 9.59 19.77 -0.60
N TYR A 83 10.32 18.65 -0.70
CA TYR A 83 11.75 18.61 -0.37
C TYR A 83 12.68 18.43 -1.58
N VAL A 84 12.25 17.79 -2.67
CA VAL A 84 13.11 17.55 -3.84
C VAL A 84 12.89 18.63 -4.89
N LYS A 85 13.75 19.67 -4.90
CA LYS A 85 13.57 20.83 -5.80
C LYS A 85 13.90 20.51 -7.25
N ASN A 86 14.94 19.72 -7.51
CA ASN A 86 15.33 19.33 -8.87
C ASN A 86 14.21 18.48 -9.53
N THR A 87 13.66 18.97 -10.63
CA THR A 87 12.51 18.36 -11.31
C THR A 87 12.83 17.00 -11.91
N LEU A 88 14.02 16.82 -12.50
CA LEU A 88 14.43 15.55 -13.09
C LEU A 88 14.60 14.48 -12.01
N LEU A 89 15.30 14.82 -10.92
CA LEU A 89 15.48 13.92 -9.78
C LEU A 89 14.13 13.52 -9.18
N ARG A 90 13.23 14.49 -8.98
CA ARG A 90 11.87 14.22 -8.46
C ARG A 90 11.09 13.27 -9.36
N ALA A 91 11.15 13.44 -10.68
CA ALA A 91 10.47 12.55 -11.63
C ALA A 91 11.03 11.12 -11.58
N ILE A 92 12.35 10.98 -11.52
CA ILE A 92 13.03 9.67 -11.40
C ILE A 92 12.63 8.98 -10.09
N LEU A 93 12.66 9.69 -8.96
CA LEU A 93 12.24 9.14 -7.66
C LEU A 93 10.78 8.71 -7.66
N GLN A 94 9.89 9.52 -8.24
CA GLN A 94 8.47 9.15 -8.36
C GLN A 94 8.26 7.90 -9.22
N PHE A 95 8.99 7.78 -10.33
CA PHE A 95 8.94 6.59 -11.18
C PHE A 95 9.35 5.34 -10.38
N PHE A 96 10.51 5.38 -9.72
CA PHE A 96 10.97 4.23 -8.91
C PHE A 96 9.99 3.85 -7.80
N VAL A 97 9.47 4.82 -7.06
CA VAL A 97 8.49 4.57 -6.00
C VAL A 97 7.24 3.88 -6.54
N VAL A 98 6.64 4.41 -7.61
CA VAL A 98 5.42 3.83 -8.19
C VAL A 98 5.70 2.43 -8.74
N THR A 99 6.84 2.21 -9.39
CA THR A 99 7.26 0.87 -9.86
C THR A 99 7.40 -0.11 -8.70
N ILE A 100 8.05 0.27 -7.60
CA ILE A 100 8.22 -0.60 -6.42
C ILE A 100 6.86 -0.93 -5.80
N LEU A 101 5.96 0.05 -5.66
CA LEU A 101 4.63 -0.17 -5.10
C LEU A 101 3.79 -1.12 -5.98
N LEU A 102 3.88 -1.01 -7.31
CA LEU A 102 3.24 -1.96 -8.22
C LEU A 102 3.82 -3.37 -8.08
N ILE A 103 5.15 -3.50 -7.96
CA ILE A 103 5.81 -4.77 -7.69
C ILE A 103 5.28 -5.39 -6.40
N TYR A 104 5.09 -4.61 -5.32
CA TYR A 104 4.55 -5.14 -4.06
C TYR A 104 3.15 -5.75 -4.23
N VAL A 105 2.25 -5.09 -4.97
CA VAL A 105 0.90 -5.62 -5.23
C VAL A 105 0.98 -6.91 -6.04
N ILE A 106 1.72 -6.90 -7.15
CA ILE A 106 1.84 -8.06 -8.06
C ILE A 106 2.51 -9.24 -7.36
N TYR A 107 3.62 -8.98 -6.67
CA TYR A 107 4.36 -10.01 -5.96
C TYR A 107 3.54 -10.58 -4.79
N GLY A 108 2.81 -9.73 -4.06
CA GLY A 108 1.88 -10.17 -3.01
C GLY A 108 0.79 -11.09 -3.56
N PHE A 109 0.26 -10.82 -4.75
CA PHE A 109 -0.67 -11.73 -5.42
C PHE A 109 -0.03 -13.10 -5.71
N PHE A 110 1.18 -13.13 -6.28
CA PHE A 110 1.87 -14.39 -6.54
C PHE A 110 2.23 -15.14 -5.24
N ILE A 111 2.57 -14.47 -4.15
CA ILE A 111 2.80 -15.13 -2.85
C ILE A 111 1.53 -15.82 -2.36
N LEU A 112 0.38 -15.14 -2.42
CA LEU A 112 -0.87 -15.63 -1.82
C LEU A 112 -1.55 -16.71 -2.66
N TRP A 113 -1.38 -16.68 -3.98
CA TRP A 113 -2.01 -17.65 -4.91
C TRP A 113 -1.02 -18.62 -5.56
N GLY A 114 0.29 -18.44 -5.37
CA GLY A 114 1.33 -19.37 -5.82
C GLY A 114 1.82 -20.33 -4.73
N ALA A 115 1.26 -20.24 -3.51
CA ALA A 115 1.50 -21.15 -2.40
C ALA A 115 0.59 -22.37 -2.44
#